data_AF-A0A1H4KZS1-F1
#
_entry.id   AF-A0A1H4KZS1-F1
#
_cell.length_a   1.000
_cell.length_b   1.000
_cell.length_c   1.000
_cell.angle_alpha   90.00
_cell.angle_beta   90.00
_cell.angle_gamma   90.00
#
_symmetry.space_group_name_H-M   'P 1'
#
loop_
_entity.id
_entity.type
_entity.pdbx_description
1 polymer ?
#
loop_
_entity_poly.entity_id
_entity_poly.type
_entity_poly.pdbx_seq_one_letter_code
_entity_poly.pdbx_strand_id
1 'polypeptide(L)' 'MKFAVMTAVAVTLAGALAGCSAWPNLDAVRDPADPTAKVPRQRVAPVMAGTVDYRPVQPKSWIDSNQRVAPKSRGH' A
#
# COMPACT_ATOMS: atom_id res chain seq x y z
N MET A 1 35.43 -30.07 37.25
CA MET A 1 36.10 -30.19 35.94
C MET A 1 35.35 -31.12 34.98
N LYS A 2 35.12 -32.40 35.30
CA LYS A 2 34.37 -33.35 34.44
C LYS A 2 32.98 -32.87 33.98
N PHE A 3 32.19 -32.30 34.90
CA PHE A 3 30.86 -31.75 34.56
C PHE A 3 30.92 -30.58 33.58
N ALA A 4 31.90 -29.69 33.74
CA ALA A 4 32.11 -28.54 32.83
C ALA A 4 32.55 -28.99 31.42
N VAL A 5 33.35 -30.06 31.34
CA VAL A 5 33.77 -30.66 30.07
C VAL A 5 32.59 -31.34 29.37
N MET A 6 31.76 -32.09 30.10
CA MET A 6 30.56 -32.70 29.52
C MET A 6 29.55 -31.66 29.02
N THR A 7 29.34 -30.57 29.75
CA THR A 7 28.48 -29.48 29.27
C THR A 7 29.05 -28.80 28.04
N ALA A 8 30.36 -28.59 27.97
CA ALA A 8 31.00 -28.00 26.79
C ALA A 8 30.83 -28.90 25.56
N VAL A 9 31.01 -30.21 25.70
CA VAL A 9 30.80 -31.19 24.62
C VAL A 9 29.34 -31.24 24.18
N ALA A 10 28.40 -31.20 25.12
CA ALA A 10 26.98 -31.20 24.79
C ALA A 10 26.57 -29.94 24.02
N VAL A 11 27.09 -28.76 24.39
CA VAL A 11 26.81 -27.49 23.71
C VAL A 11 27.42 -27.46 22.31
N THR A 12 28.66 -27.90 22.13
CA THR A 12 29.29 -27.94 20.81
C THR A 12 28.59 -28.94 19.89
N LEU A 13 28.20 -30.10 20.41
CA LEU A 13 27.46 -31.11 19.65
C LEU A 13 26.08 -30.58 19.25
N ALA A 14 25.32 -30.01 20.17
CA ALA A 14 24.01 -29.43 19.86
C ALA A 14 24.09 -28.30 18.82
N GLY A 15 25.10 -27.44 18.91
CA GLY A 15 25.34 -26.39 17.92
C GLY A 15 25.66 -26.93 16.52
N ALA A 16 26.50 -27.98 16.44
CA ALA A 16 26.81 -28.63 15.17
C ALA A 16 25.59 -29.31 14.54
N LEU A 17 24.74 -29.96 15.35
CA LEU A 17 23.49 -30.57 14.85
C LEU A 17 22.45 -29.54 14.42
N ALA A 18 22.33 -28.40 15.11
CA ALA A 18 21.41 -27.33 14.74
C ALA A 18 21.72 -26.77 13.34
N GLY A 19 23.01 -26.66 12.98
CA GLY A 19 23.47 -26.27 11.65
C GLY A 19 23.19 -27.30 10.54
N CYS A 20 22.91 -28.56 10.89
CA CYS A 20 22.49 -29.61 9.97
C CYS A 20 20.97 -29.79 9.89
N SER A 21 20.19 -28.97 10.59
CA SER A 21 18.74 -28.98 10.41
C SER A 21 18.39 -28.53 8.99
N ALA A 22 17.44 -29.23 8.35
CA ALA A 22 17.01 -28.87 7.01
C ALA A 22 16.50 -27.43 7.01
N TRP A 23 17.00 -26.61 6.09
CA TRP A 23 16.50 -25.25 5.88
C TRP A 23 14.97 -25.32 5.72
N PRO A 24 14.19 -24.41 6.34
CA PRO A 24 12.76 -24.36 6.07
C PRO A 24 12.56 -24.30 4.55
N ASN A 25 11.71 -25.18 4.03
CA ASN A 25 11.43 -25.25 2.61
C ASN A 25 10.73 -23.93 2.17
N LEU A 26 11.52 -22.99 1.65
CA LEU A 26 11.02 -21.72 1.13
C LEU A 26 10.29 -21.91 -0.21
N ASP A 27 10.52 -23.05 -0.89
CA ASP A 27 9.79 -23.46 -2.10
C ASP A 27 8.38 -24.01 -1.79
N ALA A 28 7.99 -24.09 -0.51
CA ALA A 28 6.61 -24.35 -0.12
C ALA A 28 5.66 -23.23 -0.58
N VAL A 29 6.21 -22.05 -0.89
CA VAL A 29 5.50 -20.98 -1.59
C VAL A 29 5.58 -21.26 -3.09
N ARG A 30 4.42 -21.37 -3.76
CA ARG A 30 4.34 -21.53 -5.21
C ARG A 30 5.19 -20.46 -5.89
N ASP A 31 5.96 -20.85 -6.91
CA ASP A 31 6.76 -19.92 -7.71
C ASP A 31 5.92 -18.70 -8.12
N PRO A 32 6.30 -17.47 -7.75
CA PRO A 32 5.59 -16.26 -8.16
C PRO A 32 5.45 -16.11 -9.68
N ALA A 33 6.32 -16.77 -10.46
CA ALA A 33 6.28 -16.78 -11.91
C ALA A 33 5.41 -17.91 -12.50
N ASP A 34 4.86 -18.83 -11.69
CA ASP A 34 3.99 -19.92 -12.16
C ASP A 34 2.68 -19.37 -12.75
N PRO A 35 2.47 -19.42 -14.08
CA PRO A 35 1.27 -18.88 -14.71
C PRO A 35 0.02 -19.73 -14.44
N THR A 36 0.19 -20.94 -13.91
CA THR A 36 -0.91 -21.86 -13.59
C THR A 36 -1.41 -21.69 -12.15
N ALA A 37 -0.69 -20.92 -11.33
CA ALA A 37 -1.08 -20.62 -9.97
C ALA A 37 -2.40 -19.83 -9.94
N LYS A 38 -3.38 -20.33 -9.18
CA LYS A 38 -4.65 -19.63 -8.98
C LYS A 38 -4.43 -18.42 -8.10
N VAL A 39 -4.70 -17.22 -8.62
CA VAL A 39 -4.71 -15.97 -7.87
C VAL A 39 -6.15 -15.47 -7.64
N PRO A 40 -6.46 -14.87 -6.48
CA PRO A 40 -7.73 -14.17 -6.30
C PRO A 40 -7.89 -13.07 -7.36
N ARG A 41 -9.10 -12.92 -7.91
CA ARG A 41 -9.39 -11.81 -8.83
C ARG A 41 -9.40 -10.49 -8.07
N GLN A 42 -8.47 -9.60 -8.39
CA GLN A 42 -8.52 -8.22 -7.90
C GLN A 42 -9.60 -7.46 -8.66
N ARG A 43 -10.53 -6.82 -7.94
CA ARG A 43 -11.51 -5.92 -8.54
C ARG A 43 -10.87 -4.55 -8.68
N VAL A 44 -10.80 -4.05 -9.91
CA VAL A 44 -10.37 -2.67 -10.19
C VAL A 44 -11.63 -1.81 -10.26
N ALA A 45 -11.64 -0.72 -9.48
CA ALA A 45 -12.66 0.31 -9.57
C ALA A 45 -12.05 1.58 -10.17
N PRO A 46 -12.79 2.33 -11.00
CA PRO A 46 -12.36 3.65 -11.44
C PRO A 46 -12.10 4.57 -10.24
N VAL A 47 -11.10 5.46 -10.35
CA VAL A 47 -10.81 6.47 -9.31
C VAL A 47 -12.01 7.37 -9.04
N MET A 48 -12.77 7.67 -10.10
CA MET A 48 -13.98 8.49 -10.04
C MET A 48 -15.25 7.69 -9.71
N ALA A 49 -15.13 6.44 -9.29
CA ALA A 49 -16.30 5.63 -8.94
C ALA A 49 -17.09 6.29 -7.80
N GLY A 50 -18.39 6.49 -8.00
CA GLY A 50 -19.27 7.15 -7.04
C GLY A 50 -19.25 8.68 -7.06
N THR A 51 -18.51 9.29 -7.99
CA THR A 51 -18.53 10.74 -8.18
C THR A 51 -19.58 11.15 -9.21
N VAL A 52 -20.11 12.36 -9.05
CA VAL A 52 -21.03 12.99 -10.01
C VAL A 52 -20.21 13.97 -10.85
N ASP A 53 -20.33 13.88 -12.18
CA ASP A 53 -19.72 14.85 -13.10
C ASP A 53 -20.59 16.11 -13.15
N TYR A 54 -19.99 17.26 -12.79
CA TYR A 54 -20.63 18.56 -12.87
C TYR A 54 -19.99 19.35 -14.00
N ARG A 55 -20.79 19.72 -15.01
CA ARG A 55 -20.35 20.59 -16.09
C ARG A 55 -20.57 22.05 -15.69
N PRO A 56 -19.55 22.91 -15.82
CA PRO A 56 -19.75 24.34 -15.60
C PRO A 56 -20.84 24.87 -16.52
N VAL A 57 -21.77 25.64 -15.94
CA VAL A 57 -22.74 26.43 -16.71
C VAL A 57 -22.10 27.75 -17.16
N GLN A 58 -22.77 28.45 -18.07
CA GLN A 58 -22.34 29.75 -18.53
C GLN A 58 -22.05 30.68 -17.33
N PRO A 59 -20.86 31.28 -17.24
CA PRO A 59 -20.55 32.24 -16.18
C PRO A 59 -21.51 33.43 -16.21
N LYS A 60 -21.78 34.01 -15.04
CA LYS A 60 -22.56 35.25 -14.93
C LYS A 60 -21.90 36.37 -15.73
N SER A 61 -22.71 37.29 -16.25
CA SER A 61 -22.25 38.52 -16.90
C SER A 61 -21.26 39.26 -16.00
N TRP A 62 -20.12 39.63 -16.58
CA TRP A 62 -19.10 40.46 -15.94
C TRP A 62 -19.66 41.85 -15.58
N ILE A 63 -20.42 42.45 -16.50
CA ILE A 63 -21.03 43.77 -16.33
C ILE A 63 -21.99 43.74 -15.14
N ASP A 64 -22.90 42.77 -15.11
CA ASP A 64 -23.90 42.64 -14.05
C ASP A 64 -23.22 42.41 -12.69
N SER A 65 -22.08 41.69 -12.70
CA SER A 65 -21.32 41.44 -11.48
C SER A 65 -20.61 42.67 -10.96
N ASN A 66 -20.05 43.47 -11.85
CA ASN A 66 -19.36 44.70 -11.48
C ASN A 66 -20.32 45.81 -11.08
N GLN A 67 -21.50 45.91 -11.70
CA GLN A 67 -22.51 46.89 -11.31
C GLN A 67 -22.99 46.71 -9.86
N ARG A 68 -23.05 45.47 -9.35
CA ARG A 68 -23.45 45.20 -7.96
C ARG A 68 -22.44 45.70 -6.92
N VAL A 69 -21.15 45.73 -7.27
CA VAL A 69 -20.06 46.12 -6.37
C VAL A 69 -19.50 47.51 -6.68
N ALA A 70 -19.91 48.12 -7.79
CA ALA A 70 -19.52 49.46 -8.15
C ALA A 70 -19.99 50.46 -7.06
N PRO A 71 -19.13 51.40 -6.65
CA PRO A 71 -19.54 52.50 -5.80
C PRO A 71 -20.72 53.23 -6.46
N LYS A 72 -21.83 53.37 -5.72
CA LYS A 72 -22.94 54.19 -6.21
C LYS A 72 -22.45 55.64 -6.28
N SER A 73 -22.59 56.25 -7.46
CA SER A 73 -22.40 57.69 -7.59
C SER A 73 -23.27 58.38 -6.54
N ARG A 74 -22.64 59.15 -5.63
CA ARG A 74 -23.39 60.15 -4.88
C ARG A 74 -23.72 61.23 -5.88
N GLY A 75 -25.00 61.35 -6.20
CA GLY A 75 -25.51 62.30 -7.19
C GLY A 75 -24.92 63.69 -6.96
N HIS A 76 -24.49 64.29 -8.06
CA HIS A 76 -24.49 65.73 -8.24
C HIS A 76 -25.78 66.09 -8.96
#